data_AF-A0A3L6G4E1-F1
#
_entry.id   AF-A0A3L6G4E1-F1
#
_cell.length_a   1.000
_cell.length_b   1.000
_cell.length_c   1.000
_cell.angle_alpha   90.00
_cell.angle_beta   90.00
_cell.angle_gamma   90.00
#
_symmetry.space_group_name_H-M   'P 1'
#
loop_
_entity.id
_entity.type
_entity.pdbx_description
1 polymer ?
#
loop_
_entity_poly.entity_id
_entity_poly.type
_entity_poly.pdbx_seq_one_letter_code
_entity_poly.pdbx_strand_id
1 'polypeptide(L)'
;MLDINLFRTDKGGNPDLIRESQRSRFASVELVDEVIALDKAWRERQFELVKIRQELNATSKKIGKLKASKQEEEAKKLMESTDEIKKRLTAKEVEVQEAKSTLDAKVTTIGNIVHEFVPVSNDEFDSKDGVWVGHLLSGYSLPMDMPSQVNVKSSEEVAGMWKHSIKVSYEATKAAFPGGEVIAHLDHNAPASSKVSEKEKMECNSNFGGRTSVET
;
A
#
# COMPACT_ATOMS: atom_id res chain seq x y z
N MET A 1 2.21 -3.94 -5.92
CA MET A 1 2.19 -3.26 -7.23
C MET A 1 0.73 -3.00 -7.58
N LEU A 2 0.41 -1.77 -7.98
CA LEU A 2 -0.95 -1.39 -8.39
C LEU A 2 -1.34 -2.16 -9.66
N ASP A 3 -2.62 -2.54 -9.82
CA ASP A 3 -3.07 -3.23 -11.03
C ASP A 3 -2.98 -2.30 -12.24
N ILE A 4 -2.30 -2.75 -13.29
CA ILE A 4 -2.15 -2.04 -14.57
C ILE A 4 -3.52 -1.74 -15.22
N ASN A 5 -4.55 -2.55 -14.94
CA ASN A 5 -5.89 -2.31 -15.49
C ASN A 5 -6.52 -1.02 -14.96
N LEU A 6 -6.10 -0.53 -13.78
CA LEU A 6 -6.59 0.74 -13.23
C LEU A 6 -6.12 1.96 -14.05
N PHE A 7 -5.02 1.83 -14.78
CA PHE A 7 -4.50 2.87 -15.68
C PHE A 7 -5.23 2.87 -17.05
N ARG A 8 -6.00 1.82 -17.36
CA ARG A 8 -6.62 1.59 -18.67
C ARG A 8 -8.09 1.99 -18.65
N THR A 9 -8.43 3.08 -19.32
CA THR A 9 -9.82 3.54 -19.45
C THR A 9 -10.69 2.55 -20.23
N ASP A 10 -10.11 1.84 -21.19
CA ASP A 10 -10.76 0.80 -22.00
C ASP A 10 -11.19 -0.44 -21.18
N LYS A 11 -10.57 -0.67 -20.02
CA LYS A 11 -10.90 -1.77 -19.10
C LYS A 11 -11.70 -1.34 -17.87
N GLY A 12 -12.20 -0.11 -17.85
CA GLY A 12 -12.94 0.46 -16.71
C GLY A 12 -12.06 1.00 -15.59
N GLY A 13 -10.76 1.18 -15.83
CA GLY A 13 -9.85 1.88 -14.92
C GLY A 13 -10.01 3.39 -14.98
N ASN A 14 -9.68 4.07 -13.88
CA ASN A 14 -9.71 5.52 -13.81
C ASN A 14 -8.31 6.08 -13.46
N PRO A 15 -7.53 6.54 -14.46
CA PRO A 15 -6.21 7.09 -14.21
C PRO A 15 -6.26 8.40 -13.41
N ASP A 16 -7.38 9.14 -13.41
CA ASP A 16 -7.50 10.39 -12.65
C ASP A 16 -7.44 10.15 -11.14
N LEU A 17 -8.03 9.05 -10.65
CA LEU A 17 -7.93 8.67 -9.24
C LEU A 17 -6.48 8.38 -8.82
N ILE A 18 -5.69 7.82 -9.74
CA ILE A 18 -4.27 7.55 -9.50
C ILE A 18 -3.50 8.87 -9.46
N ARG A 19 -3.83 9.82 -10.34
CA ARG A 19 -3.24 11.17 -10.35
C ARG A 19 -3.55 11.92 -9.05
N GLU A 20 -4.79 11.88 -8.58
CA GLU A 20 -5.20 12.48 -7.32
C GLU A 20 -4.48 11.84 -6.12
N SER A 21 -4.42 10.51 -6.09
CA SER A 21 -3.66 9.77 -5.08
C SER A 21 -2.18 10.17 -5.06
N GLN A 22 -1.55 10.38 -6.22
CA GLN A 22 -0.17 10.86 -6.30
C GLN A 22 -0.02 12.30 -5.81
N ARG A 23 -0.98 13.20 -6.12
CA ARG A 23 -0.99 14.57 -5.60
C ARG A 23 -1.10 14.59 -4.07
N SER A 24 -1.99 13.77 -3.50
CA SER A 24 -2.16 13.62 -2.05
C SER A 24 -0.90 13.08 -1.36
N ARG A 25 -0.03 12.38 -2.09
CA ARG A 25 1.27 11.87 -1.61
C ARG A 25 2.44 12.82 -1.92
N PHE A 26 2.17 14.00 -2.50
CA PHE A 26 3.19 14.93 -3.01
C PHE A 26 4.17 14.27 -4.01
N ALA A 27 3.70 13.23 -4.71
CA ALA A 27 4.45 12.51 -5.73
C ALA A 27 4.17 13.09 -7.12
N SER A 28 5.05 12.78 -8.09
CA SER A 28 4.90 13.28 -9.45
C SER A 28 3.74 12.60 -10.19
N VAL A 29 2.85 13.43 -10.73
CA VAL A 29 1.70 13.00 -11.54
C VAL A 29 2.14 12.55 -12.93
N GLU A 30 3.25 13.10 -13.44
CA GLU A 30 3.80 12.78 -14.76
C GLU A 30 4.16 11.29 -14.91
N LEU A 31 4.52 10.62 -13.81
CA LEU A 31 4.78 9.18 -13.81
C LEU A 31 3.56 8.36 -14.26
N VAL A 32 2.34 8.83 -13.96
CA VAL A 32 1.11 8.16 -14.38
C VAL A 32 0.98 8.21 -15.90
N ASP A 33 1.27 9.36 -16.51
CA ASP A 33 1.19 9.54 -17.97
C ASP A 33 2.29 8.77 -18.69
N GLU A 34 3.51 8.73 -18.12
CA GLU A 34 4.60 7.87 -18.60
C GLU A 34 4.19 6.40 -18.62
N VAL A 35 3.58 5.89 -17.54
CA VAL A 35 3.12 4.50 -17.44
C VAL A 35 2.05 4.20 -18.49
N ILE A 36 1.10 5.11 -18.73
CA ILE A 36 0.07 4.94 -19.76
C ILE A 36 0.70 4.87 -21.16
N ALA A 37 1.69 5.72 -21.45
CA ALA A 37 2.41 5.71 -22.71
C ALA A 37 3.21 4.41 -22.92
N LEU A 38 3.91 3.95 -21.87
CA LEU A 38 4.64 2.68 -21.88
C LEU A 38 3.70 1.48 -22.06
N ASP A 39 2.53 1.47 -21.41
CA ASP A 39 1.53 0.40 -21.56
C ASP A 39 1.01 0.32 -22.99
N LYS A 40 0.72 1.47 -23.60
CA LYS A 40 0.30 1.54 -25.00
C LYS A 40 1.37 0.97 -25.93
N ALA A 41 2.63 1.39 -25.77
CA ALA A 41 3.74 0.90 -26.57
C ALA A 41 4.00 -0.60 -26.35
N TRP A 42 3.86 -1.10 -25.13
CA TRP A 42 3.97 -2.54 -24.84
C TRP A 42 2.86 -3.33 -25.54
N ARG A 43 1.61 -2.85 -25.50
CA ARG A 43 0.48 -3.50 -26.19
C ARG A 43 0.64 -3.53 -27.71
N GLU A 44 1.16 -2.46 -28.30
CA GLU A 44 1.46 -2.40 -29.73
C GLU A 44 2.52 -3.44 -30.11
N ARG A 45 3.63 -3.52 -29.36
CA ARG A 45 4.67 -4.55 -29.59
C ARG A 45 4.15 -5.96 -29.37
N GLN A 46 3.29 -6.16 -28.37
CA GLN A 46 2.64 -7.45 -28.11
C GLN A 46 1.75 -7.87 -29.28
N PHE A 47 1.03 -6.93 -29.88
CA PHE A 47 0.21 -7.17 -31.08
C PHE A 47 1.07 -7.53 -32.30
N GLU A 48 2.18 -6.83 -32.52
CA GLU A 48 3.15 -7.17 -33.57
C GLU A 48 3.69 -8.60 -33.41
N LEU A 49 4.03 -8.99 -32.18
CA LEU A 49 4.52 -10.32 -31.87
C LEU A 49 3.45 -11.40 -32.16
N VAL A 50 2.18 -11.14 -31.82
CA VAL A 50 1.07 -12.04 -32.18
C VAL A 50 0.93 -12.14 -33.70
N LYS A 51 1.07 -11.03 -34.43
CA LYS A 51 1.04 -11.02 -35.90
C LYS A 51 2.17 -11.86 -36.51
N ILE A 52 3.40 -11.74 -36.01
CA ILE A 52 4.54 -12.56 -36.45
C ILE A 52 4.28 -14.05 -36.19
N ARG A 53 3.70 -14.42 -35.04
CA ARG A 53 3.31 -15.81 -34.74
C ARG A 53 2.24 -16.33 -35.72
N GLN A 54 1.27 -15.49 -36.07
CA GLN A 54 0.26 -15.86 -37.08
C GLN A 54 0.89 -16.08 -38.46
N GLU A 55 1.81 -15.20 -38.87
CA GLU A 55 2.57 -15.33 -40.12
C GLU A 55 3.40 -16.63 -40.15
N LEU A 56 4.07 -16.98 -39.05
CA LEU A 56 4.82 -18.24 -38.93
C LEU A 56 3.90 -19.47 -39.11
N ASN A 57 2.75 -19.47 -38.44
CA ASN A 57 1.78 -20.57 -38.52
C ASN A 57 1.16 -20.68 -39.92
N ALA A 58 0.84 -19.55 -40.56
CA ALA A 58 0.34 -19.52 -41.92
C ALA A 58 1.37 -20.05 -42.92
N THR A 59 2.64 -19.66 -42.76
CA THR A 59 3.75 -20.11 -43.61
C THR A 59 4.01 -21.60 -43.43
N SER A 60 3.96 -22.09 -42.19
CA SER A 60 4.10 -23.53 -41.88
C SER A 60 3.01 -24.38 -42.56
N LYS A 61 1.76 -23.90 -42.57
CA LYS A 61 0.66 -24.56 -43.31
C LYS A 61 0.89 -24.57 -44.82
N LYS A 62 1.41 -23.47 -45.39
CA LYS A 62 1.75 -23.40 -46.84
C LYS A 62 2.85 -24.40 -47.19
N ILE A 63 3.89 -24.50 -46.36
CA ILE A 63 4.99 -25.49 -46.55
C ILE A 63 4.43 -26.92 -46.57
N GLY A 64 3.54 -27.26 -45.63
CA GLY A 64 2.90 -28.59 -45.60
C GLY A 64 2.14 -28.91 -46.89
N LYS A 65 1.37 -27.95 -47.43
CA LYS A 65 0.64 -28.11 -48.70
C LYS A 65 1.56 -28.26 -49.91
N LEU A 66 2.65 -27.48 -49.98
CA LEU A 66 3.60 -27.51 -51.09
C LEU A 66 4.43 -28.80 -51.11
N LYS A 67 4.85 -29.29 -49.93
CA LYS A 67 5.50 -30.60 -49.82
C LYS A 67 4.58 -31.75 -50.24
N ALA A 68 3.29 -31.68 -49.91
CA ALA A 68 2.30 -32.65 -50.40
C ALA A 68 2.09 -32.59 -51.92
N SER A 69 2.27 -31.41 -52.52
CA SER A 69 2.11 -31.16 -53.97
C SER A 69 3.40 -31.40 -54.78
N LYS A 70 4.45 -31.96 -54.17
CA LYS A 70 5.78 -32.22 -54.78
C LYS A 70 6.50 -30.99 -55.36
N GLN A 71 6.19 -29.78 -54.87
CA GLN A 71 6.87 -28.54 -55.26
C GLN A 71 8.03 -28.25 -54.29
N GLU A 72 9.15 -28.95 -54.47
CA GLU A 72 10.30 -28.91 -53.56
C GLU A 72 11.04 -27.56 -53.57
N GLU A 73 11.16 -26.91 -54.73
CA GLU A 73 11.83 -25.60 -54.87
C GLU A 73 11.10 -24.47 -54.12
N GLU A 74 9.76 -24.42 -54.22
CA GLU A 74 8.96 -23.43 -53.48
C GLU A 74 8.93 -23.72 -51.97
N ALA A 75 8.90 -24.99 -51.59
CA ALA A 75 8.98 -25.40 -50.20
C ALA A 75 10.32 -24.98 -49.56
N LYS A 76 11.43 -25.08 -50.29
CA LYS A 76 12.77 -24.67 -49.81
C LYS A 76 12.87 -23.16 -49.58
N LYS A 77 12.40 -22.34 -50.54
CA LYS A 77 12.33 -20.87 -50.39
C LYS A 77 11.47 -20.46 -49.19
N LEU A 78 10.35 -21.13 -48.98
CA LEU A 78 9.49 -20.86 -47.82
C LEU A 78 10.12 -21.31 -46.49
N MET A 79 10.90 -22.40 -46.49
CA MET A 79 11.67 -22.81 -45.30
C MET A 79 12.71 -21.75 -44.90
N GLU A 80 13.44 -21.18 -45.86
CA GLU A 80 14.36 -20.06 -45.59
C GLU A 80 13.61 -18.85 -44.99
N SER A 81 12.46 -18.49 -45.57
CA SER A 81 11.61 -17.42 -45.02
C SER A 81 11.10 -17.72 -43.60
N THR A 82 10.82 -18.99 -43.26
CA THR A 82 10.42 -19.33 -41.89
C THR A 82 11.54 -19.15 -40.88
N ASP A 83 12.79 -19.39 -41.26
CA ASP A 83 13.92 -19.19 -40.36
C ASP A 83 14.19 -17.71 -40.13
N GLU A 84 13.96 -16.86 -41.13
CA GLU A 84 13.96 -15.40 -40.94
C GLU A 84 12.81 -14.93 -40.03
N ILE A 85 11.60 -15.47 -40.21
CA ILE A 85 10.44 -15.15 -39.35
C ILE A 85 10.71 -15.58 -37.90
N LYS A 86 11.33 -16.75 -37.68
CA LYS A 86 11.72 -17.19 -36.33
C LYS A 86 12.75 -16.26 -35.69
N LYS A 87 13.75 -15.78 -36.45
CA LYS A 87 14.72 -14.80 -35.94
C LYS A 87 14.04 -13.47 -35.56
N ARG A 88 13.11 -12.99 -36.38
CA ARG A 88 12.30 -11.80 -36.06
C ARG A 88 11.41 -12.01 -34.84
N LEU A 89 10.84 -13.22 -34.70
CA LEU A 89 10.02 -13.59 -33.55
C LEU A 89 10.84 -13.53 -32.25
N THR A 90 12.02 -14.16 -32.22
CA THR A 90 12.87 -14.15 -31.02
C THR A 90 13.37 -12.74 -30.69
N ALA A 91 13.70 -11.93 -31.70
CA ALA A 91 14.09 -10.53 -31.47
C ALA A 91 12.94 -9.71 -30.87
N LYS A 92 11.73 -9.82 -31.42
CA LYS A 92 10.55 -9.12 -30.88
C LYS A 92 10.09 -9.64 -29.52
N GLU A 93 10.29 -10.92 -29.23
CA GLU A 93 10.03 -11.49 -27.89
C GLU A 93 10.90 -10.82 -26.82
N VAL A 94 12.18 -10.58 -27.11
CA VAL A 94 13.08 -9.85 -26.21
C VAL A 94 12.64 -8.39 -26.04
N GLU A 95 12.34 -7.68 -27.13
CA GLU A 95 11.86 -6.29 -27.06
C GLU A 95 10.56 -6.15 -26.25
N VAL A 96 9.62 -7.09 -26.39
CA VAL A 96 8.37 -7.10 -25.63
C VAL A 96 8.64 -7.36 -24.15
N GLN A 97 9.57 -8.26 -23.84
CA GLN A 97 9.94 -8.58 -22.46
C GLN A 97 10.64 -7.39 -21.78
N GLU A 98 11.52 -6.68 -22.48
CA GLU A 98 12.17 -5.45 -21.99
C GLU A 98 11.16 -4.30 -21.83
N ALA A 99 10.23 -4.13 -22.78
CA ALA A 99 9.16 -3.16 -22.65
C ALA A 99 8.24 -3.46 -21.45
N LYS A 100 8.03 -4.74 -21.13
CA LYS A 100 7.26 -5.14 -19.95
C LYS A 100 8.01 -4.88 -18.65
N SER A 101 9.30 -5.22 -18.58
CA SER A 101 10.10 -5.03 -17.36
C SER A 101 10.25 -3.54 -17.00
N THR A 102 10.44 -2.69 -18.02
CA THR A 102 10.48 -1.23 -17.84
C THR A 102 9.15 -0.66 -17.35
N LEU A 103 8.02 -1.17 -17.87
CA LEU A 103 6.69 -0.83 -17.38
C LEU A 103 6.48 -1.28 -15.93
N ASP A 104 6.75 -2.54 -15.60
CA ASP A 104 6.56 -3.10 -14.26
C ASP A 104 7.42 -2.34 -13.21
N ALA A 105 8.64 -1.95 -13.58
CA ALA A 105 9.51 -1.13 -12.73
C ALA A 105 8.89 0.24 -12.43
N LYS A 106 8.31 0.92 -13.43
CA LYS A 106 7.65 2.22 -13.27
C LYS A 106 6.32 2.12 -12.51
N VAL A 107 5.56 1.05 -12.70
CA VAL A 107 4.32 0.82 -11.93
C VAL A 107 4.64 0.53 -10.46
N THR A 108 5.76 -0.13 -10.18
CA THR A 108 6.18 -0.43 -8.80
C THR A 108 6.52 0.82 -7.99
N THR A 109 6.96 1.92 -8.64
CA THR A 109 7.19 3.19 -7.95
C THR A 109 5.89 3.91 -7.56
N ILE A 110 4.76 3.54 -8.16
CA ILE A 110 3.45 4.12 -7.85
C ILE A 110 2.82 3.36 -6.67
N GLY A 111 2.50 4.11 -5.61
CA GLY A 111 1.84 3.56 -4.42
C GLY A 111 0.38 3.19 -4.66
N ASN A 112 -0.22 2.47 -3.71
CA ASN A 112 -1.65 2.18 -3.74
C ASN A 112 -2.50 3.46 -3.68
N ILE A 113 -3.73 3.38 -4.18
CA ILE A 113 -4.70 4.48 -4.12
C ILE A 113 -4.94 4.84 -2.65
N VAL A 114 -4.80 6.13 -2.33
CA VAL A 114 -5.09 6.67 -1.00
C VAL A 114 -6.60 6.70 -0.78
N HIS A 115 -7.06 6.23 0.39
CA HIS A 115 -8.47 6.32 0.76
C HIS A 115 -8.83 7.75 1.15
N GLU A 116 -10.06 8.17 0.85
CA GLU A 116 -10.62 9.51 1.14
C GLU A 116 -10.46 10.00 2.59
N PHE A 117 -10.38 9.09 3.58
CA PHE A 117 -10.23 9.46 5.00
C PHE A 117 -8.79 9.74 5.41
N VAL A 118 -7.81 9.38 4.56
CA VAL A 118 -6.40 9.60 4.89
C VAL A 118 -6.12 11.10 4.86
N PRO A 119 -5.57 11.66 5.96
CA PRO A 119 -5.13 13.05 5.98
C PRO A 119 -4.09 13.29 4.89
N VAL A 120 -4.24 14.38 4.13
CA VAL A 120 -3.22 14.85 3.20
C VAL A 120 -2.29 15.76 4.00
N SER A 121 -1.16 15.23 4.45
CA SER A 121 -0.10 15.99 5.09
C SER A 121 1.26 15.54 4.57
N ASN A 122 2.22 16.47 4.53
CA ASN A 122 3.60 16.17 4.17
C ASN A 122 4.51 15.98 5.40
N ASP A 123 3.98 16.27 6.60
CA ASP A 123 4.69 16.16 7.86
C ASP A 123 4.08 15.04 8.72
N GLU A 124 4.93 14.24 9.36
CA GLU A 124 4.52 13.14 10.26
C GLU A 124 3.80 13.63 11.53
N PHE A 125 3.87 14.94 11.80
CA PHE A 125 3.30 15.59 12.99
C PHE A 125 2.02 16.40 12.71
N ASP A 126 1.44 16.32 11.51
CA ASP A 126 0.24 17.09 11.21
C ASP A 126 -1.02 16.50 11.87
N SER A 127 -1.57 17.26 12.81
CA SER A 127 -2.86 17.00 13.44
C SER A 127 -4.00 17.45 12.51
N LYS A 128 -4.89 16.54 12.09
CA LYS A 128 -6.20 16.95 11.55
C LYS A 128 -7.12 17.29 12.73
N ASP A 129 -7.75 18.47 12.68
CA ASP A 129 -8.78 18.92 13.63
C ASP A 129 -8.39 18.91 15.12
N GLY A 130 -7.09 19.03 15.43
CA GLY A 130 -6.58 19.02 16.81
C GLY A 130 -6.50 17.63 17.45
N VAL A 131 -6.76 16.56 16.69
CA VAL A 131 -6.62 15.18 17.17
C VAL A 131 -5.27 14.62 16.71
N TRP A 132 -4.41 14.34 17.68
CA TRP A 132 -3.11 13.70 17.45
C TRP A 132 -3.32 12.19 17.30
N VAL A 133 -2.94 11.63 16.16
CA VAL A 133 -2.95 10.18 15.95
C VAL A 133 -1.83 9.60 16.82
N GLY A 134 -2.21 8.86 17.87
CA GLY A 134 -1.40 8.59 19.05
C GLY A 134 0.03 8.12 18.79
N HIS A 135 0.96 8.62 19.63
CA HIS A 135 2.33 8.18 19.67
C HIS A 135 2.47 6.92 20.53
N LEU A 136 2.81 5.78 19.92
CA LEU A 136 3.10 4.55 20.65
C LEU A 136 4.51 4.63 21.23
N LEU A 137 4.61 4.98 22.52
CA LEU A 137 5.87 4.89 23.25
C LEU A 137 6.24 3.42 23.44
N SER A 138 7.29 2.97 22.77
CA SER A 138 7.88 1.65 23.02
C SER A 138 8.46 1.63 24.43
N GLY A 139 8.11 0.63 25.24
CA GLY A 139 8.44 0.58 26.68
C GLY A 139 9.95 0.63 27.01
N TYR A 140 10.82 0.36 26.03
CA TYR A 140 12.27 0.43 26.17
C TYR A 140 12.85 1.85 26.05
N SER A 141 12.05 2.81 25.59
CA SER A 141 12.46 4.21 25.41
C SER A 141 12.32 5.05 26.68
N LEU A 142 11.79 4.46 27.76
CA LEU A 142 11.54 5.14 29.03
C LEU A 142 12.59 4.72 30.07
N PRO A 143 13.14 5.66 30.85
CA PRO A 143 14.03 5.32 31.96
C PRO A 143 13.25 4.54 33.03
N MET A 144 13.50 3.23 33.09
CA MET A 144 12.91 2.32 34.05
C MET A 144 13.76 2.26 35.31
N ASP A 145 13.54 3.20 36.23
CA ASP A 145 14.12 3.13 37.56
C ASP A 145 13.29 2.16 38.41
N MET A 146 13.96 1.24 39.11
CA MET A 146 13.27 0.35 40.05
C MET A 146 12.89 1.15 41.30
N PRO A 147 11.59 1.36 41.59
CA PRO A 147 11.21 1.92 42.89
C PRO A 147 11.64 0.94 43.97
N SER A 148 12.20 1.46 45.07
CA SER A 148 12.56 0.67 46.25
C SER A 148 11.41 -0.24 46.65
N GLN A 149 11.69 -1.54 46.82
CA GLN A 149 10.69 -2.59 47.01
C GLN A 149 9.76 -2.25 48.18
N VAL A 150 8.55 -1.75 47.87
CA VAL A 150 7.50 -1.59 48.86
C VAL A 150 6.79 -2.94 48.96
N ASN A 151 6.79 -3.54 50.14
CA ASN A 151 6.18 -4.84 50.40
C ASN A 151 4.65 -4.68 50.40
N VAL A 152 4.02 -4.81 49.24
CA VAL A 152 2.57 -4.63 49.09
C VAL A 152 1.84 -5.92 49.46
N LYS A 153 1.59 -6.12 50.75
CA LYS A 153 0.38 -6.83 51.20
C LYS A 153 -0.68 -5.76 51.42
N SER A 154 -1.81 -5.92 50.74
CA SER A 154 -3.02 -5.07 50.75
C SER A 154 -2.87 -3.67 50.17
N SER A 155 -3.12 -3.52 48.87
CA SER A 155 -3.73 -2.32 48.29
C SER A 155 -4.20 -2.65 46.87
N GLU A 156 -5.41 -2.22 46.50
CA GLU A 156 -5.97 -2.24 45.14
C GLU A 156 -5.23 -1.30 44.17
N GLU A 157 -4.11 -0.71 44.59
CA GLU A 157 -3.29 0.16 43.75
C GLU A 157 -2.24 -0.62 42.93
N VAL A 158 -2.18 -0.29 41.63
CA VAL A 158 -1.07 -0.71 40.75
C VAL A 158 0.25 -0.24 41.35
N ALA A 159 1.12 -1.18 41.74
CA ALA A 159 2.41 -0.92 42.38
C ALA A 159 3.59 -1.48 41.55
N GLY A 160 4.82 -1.06 41.87
CA GLY A 160 6.04 -1.54 41.22
C GLY A 160 6.33 -0.91 39.86
N MET A 161 7.11 -1.62 39.02
CA MET A 161 7.60 -1.13 37.72
C MET A 161 6.48 -0.74 36.74
N TRP A 162 5.30 -1.35 36.86
CA TRP A 162 4.13 -1.02 36.06
C TRP A 162 3.60 0.39 36.35
N LYS A 163 3.52 0.78 37.64
CA LYS A 163 3.13 2.14 38.05
C LYS A 163 4.11 3.17 37.51
N HIS A 164 5.40 2.86 37.60
CA HIS A 164 6.47 3.73 37.09
C HIS A 164 6.38 3.88 35.57
N SER A 165 6.26 2.78 34.82
CA SER A 165 6.16 2.80 33.36
C SER A 165 4.96 3.61 32.86
N ILE A 166 3.78 3.41 33.45
CA ILE A 166 2.58 4.17 33.09
C ILE A 166 2.77 5.66 33.40
N LYS A 167 3.35 5.98 34.56
CA LYS A 167 3.59 7.35 34.98
C LYS A 167 4.59 8.07 34.07
N VAL A 168 5.74 7.46 33.78
CA VAL A 168 6.76 8.05 32.90
C VAL A 168 6.22 8.22 31.47
N SER A 169 5.43 7.26 30.98
CA SER A 169 4.75 7.39 29.68
C SER A 169 3.81 8.60 29.67
N TYR A 170 2.94 8.72 30.68
CA TYR A 170 1.99 9.83 30.80
C TYR A 170 2.71 11.18 30.91
N GLU A 171 3.73 11.28 31.74
CA GLU A 171 4.50 12.51 31.94
C GLU A 171 5.26 12.93 30.68
N ALA A 172 5.89 11.98 29.98
CA ALA A 172 6.56 12.24 28.71
C ALA A 172 5.58 12.71 27.64
N THR A 173 4.41 12.05 27.51
CA THR A 173 3.36 12.48 26.57
C THR A 173 2.82 13.86 26.92
N LYS A 174 2.57 14.15 28.21
CA LYS A 174 2.08 15.47 28.64
C LYS A 174 3.11 16.58 28.43
N ALA A 175 4.40 16.30 28.60
CA ALA A 175 5.48 17.25 28.38
C ALA A 175 5.68 17.53 26.88
N ALA A 176 5.59 16.50 26.03
CA ALA A 176 5.68 16.65 24.58
C ALA A 176 4.47 17.41 23.99
N PHE A 177 3.29 17.29 24.60
CA PHE A 177 2.04 17.85 24.08
C PHE A 177 1.28 18.69 25.13
N PRO A 178 1.71 19.93 25.40
CA PRO A 178 1.05 20.80 26.37
C PRO A 178 -0.36 21.19 25.89
N GLY A 179 -1.39 20.70 26.59
CA GLY A 179 -2.81 20.97 26.28
C GLY A 179 -3.56 19.82 25.59
N GLY A 180 -2.89 18.70 25.29
CA GLY A 180 -3.54 17.50 24.76
C GLY A 180 -4.25 16.68 25.85
N GLU A 181 -5.39 16.07 25.50
CA GLU A 181 -6.07 15.08 26.34
C GLU A 181 -5.42 13.70 26.13
N VAL A 182 -4.93 13.08 27.21
CA VAL A 182 -4.30 11.75 27.15
C VAL A 182 -5.35 10.69 27.47
N ILE A 183 -5.62 9.82 26.49
CA ILE A 183 -6.56 8.70 26.62
C ILE A 183 -5.75 7.40 26.68
N ALA A 184 -6.00 6.56 27.70
CA ALA A 184 -5.42 5.23 27.81
C ALA A 184 -6.50 4.18 27.55
N HIS A 185 -6.21 3.20 26.68
CA HIS A 185 -7.06 2.04 26.43
C HIS A 185 -6.30 0.77 26.80
N LEU A 186 -6.87 -0.04 27.70
CA LEU A 186 -6.34 -1.37 28.02
C LEU A 186 -6.93 -2.37 27.03
N ASP A 187 -6.11 -2.84 26.10
CA ASP A 187 -6.49 -3.90 25.17
C ASP A 187 -6.70 -5.21 25.95
N HIS A 188 -7.95 -5.67 26.02
CA HIS A 188 -8.30 -6.95 26.64
C HIS A 188 -8.05 -8.10 25.65
N ASN A 189 -6.82 -8.21 25.13
CA ASN A 189 -6.37 -9.41 24.44
C ASN A 189 -5.61 -10.32 25.41
N ALA A 190 -6.34 -10.90 26.36
CA ALA A 190 -5.89 -12.03 27.16
C ALA A 190 -6.98 -13.10 27.21
N PRO A 191 -6.63 -14.40 27.13
CA PRO A 191 -7.59 -15.49 27.02
C PRO A 191 -8.54 -15.54 28.22
N ALA A 192 -9.79 -15.89 27.93
CA ALA A 192 -10.90 -16.01 28.86
C ALA A 192 -10.60 -17.00 30.01
N SER A 193 -10.01 -16.55 31.10
CA SER A 193 -9.99 -17.30 32.37
C SER A 193 -9.76 -16.41 33.59
N SER A 194 -10.62 -15.44 33.82
CA SER A 194 -10.86 -14.92 35.18
C SER A 194 -12.08 -14.00 35.17
N LYS A 195 -13.25 -14.59 35.40
CA LYS A 195 -14.35 -13.84 36.00
C LYS A 195 -13.86 -13.38 37.37
N VAL A 196 -13.62 -12.09 37.54
CA VAL A 196 -13.60 -11.44 38.85
C VAL A 196 -14.60 -10.30 38.80
N SER A 197 -15.41 -10.30 39.84
CA SER A 197 -16.63 -9.54 40.11
C SER A 197 -16.64 -8.09 39.65
N GLU A 198 -17.67 -7.79 38.88
CA GLU A 198 -18.54 -6.62 38.98
C GLU A 198 -18.54 -5.99 40.39
N LYS A 199 -17.74 -4.93 40.58
CA LYS A 199 -17.94 -3.79 41.50
C LYS A 199 -16.68 -2.93 41.50
N GLU A 200 -16.64 -1.93 40.61
CA GLU A 200 -16.14 -0.58 40.92
C GLU A 200 -16.35 0.32 39.70
N LYS A 201 -17.54 0.95 39.68
CA LYS A 201 -17.72 2.22 39.01
C LYS A 201 -16.80 3.20 39.73
N MET A 202 -15.67 3.56 39.12
CA MET A 202 -14.93 4.74 39.55
C MET A 202 -15.77 5.95 39.09
N GLU A 203 -16.49 6.54 40.04
CA GLU A 203 -17.29 7.75 39.86
C GLU A 203 -16.41 8.89 39.35
N CYS A 204 -16.41 9.09 38.03
CA CYS A 204 -16.28 10.42 37.47
C CYS A 204 -17.65 11.09 37.63
N ASN A 205 -17.83 11.82 38.72
CA ASN A 205 -18.86 12.84 38.79
C ASN A 205 -18.35 14.05 39.56
N SER A 206 -17.86 15.04 38.80
CA SER A 206 -18.06 16.44 39.18
C SER A 206 -18.58 17.20 37.96
N ASN A 207 -19.91 17.29 37.91
CA ASN A 207 -20.73 18.33 37.32
C ASN A 207 -20.45 18.78 35.88
N PHE A 208 -21.20 18.21 34.93
CA PHE A 208 -21.68 18.95 33.76
C PHE A 208 -23.19 18.77 33.61
N GLY A 209 -23.94 19.81 33.98
CA GLY A 209 -25.38 19.86 33.88
C GLY A 209 -25.92 21.16 34.45
N GLY A 210 -25.94 22.21 33.63
CA GLY A 210 -26.64 23.46 33.95
C GLY A 210 -25.83 24.72 33.68
N ARG A 211 -25.77 25.16 32.42
CA ARG A 211 -25.55 26.57 32.09
C ARG A 211 -26.88 27.14 31.63
N THR A 212 -27.71 27.50 32.59
CA THR A 212 -28.71 28.56 32.43
C THR A 212 -27.98 29.89 32.37
N SER A 213 -28.42 30.72 31.43
CA SER A 213 -28.12 32.14 31.28
C SER A 213 -28.17 32.92 32.60
N VAL A 214 -27.41 34.01 32.70
CA VAL A 214 -27.90 35.39 32.99
C VAL A 214 -26.69 36.30 33.25
N GLU A 215 -26.87 37.53 32.75
CA GLU A 215 -26.04 38.74 32.73
C GLU A 215 -25.49 39.19 34.09
N THR A 216 -24.31 39.82 34.09
CA THR A 216 -24.13 41.28 34.32
C THR A 216 -22.70 41.69 34.00
#